data_AF-A0A101AP77-F1
#
_entry.id   AF-A0A101AP77-F1
#
_cell.length_a   1.000
_cell.length_b   1.000
_cell.length_c   1.000
_cell.angle_alpha   90.00
_cell.angle_beta   90.00
_cell.angle_gamma   90.00
#
_symmetry.space_group_name_H-M   'P 1'
#
loop_
_entity.id
_entity.type
_entity.pdbx_description
1 polymer ?
#
loop_
_entity_poly.entity_id
_entity_poly.type
_entity_poly.pdbx_seq_one_letter_code
_entity_poly.pdbx_strand_id
1 'polypeptide(L)'
;MTPSRLRIRRRLLFWSAPLVLALVLVALKSLSVVIVGDAAVRDHADRDADALGTDAAILGIANIIEPEKLPFLEGTRAVLERRLDDADRLFSGVLDETAADESCPVRVNLELVRERRGDDAAFIGRNADARDLYTQALALVDQAPPGCFTGNQDPDEQRRAVRADAGARLQAKIDGLRDAPPVAPPPPPPPP
;
A
#
# COMPACT_ATOMS: atom_id res chain seq x y z
N MET A 1 -40.09 -6.72 -56.08
CA MET A 1 -40.13 -6.91 -54.61
C MET A 1 -38.71 -6.85 -54.07
N THR A 2 -38.32 -5.80 -53.32
CA THR A 2 -37.35 -5.90 -52.20
C THR A 2 -37.09 -4.51 -51.55
N PRO A 3 -37.91 -4.07 -50.57
CA PRO A 3 -37.51 -3.02 -49.64
C PRO A 3 -37.47 -3.50 -48.17
N SER A 4 -37.48 -4.81 -47.90
CA SER A 4 -37.55 -5.36 -46.53
C SER A 4 -36.18 -5.57 -45.87
N ARG A 5 -35.13 -5.90 -46.62
CA ARG A 5 -33.81 -6.27 -46.06
C ARG A 5 -33.01 -5.09 -45.48
N LEU A 6 -33.16 -3.88 -46.03
CA LEU A 6 -32.46 -2.67 -45.54
C LEU A 6 -33.04 -2.14 -44.23
N ARG A 7 -34.35 -2.30 -44.00
CA ARG A 7 -35.01 -1.89 -42.74
C ARG A 7 -34.60 -2.77 -41.56
N ILE A 8 -34.40 -4.07 -41.79
CA ILE A 8 -33.97 -5.02 -40.75
C ILE A 8 -32.51 -4.76 -40.34
N ARG A 9 -31.59 -4.54 -41.30
CA ARG A 9 -30.19 -4.18 -41.00
C ARG A 9 -30.06 -2.89 -40.20
N ARG A 10 -30.83 -1.85 -40.54
CA ARG A 10 -30.86 -0.59 -39.76
C ARG A 10 -31.36 -0.81 -38.34
N ARG A 11 -32.41 -1.63 -38.16
CA ARG A 11 -32.98 -1.91 -36.84
C ARG A 11 -32.01 -2.73 -35.95
N LEU A 12 -31.29 -3.70 -36.53
CA LEU A 12 -30.22 -4.42 -35.83
C LEU A 12 -29.07 -3.49 -35.42
N LEU A 13 -28.63 -2.59 -36.31
CA LEU A 13 -27.60 -1.59 -36.00
C LEU A 13 -28.04 -0.63 -34.88
N PHE A 14 -29.31 -0.20 -34.85
CA PHE A 14 -29.80 0.68 -33.78
C PHE A 14 -29.83 0.01 -32.40
N TRP A 15 -29.99 -1.32 -32.32
CA TRP A 15 -29.97 -2.06 -31.06
C TRP A 15 -28.56 -2.46 -30.62
N SER A 16 -27.64 -2.71 -31.57
CA SER A 16 -26.24 -3.05 -31.24
C SER A 16 -25.33 -1.83 -31.08
N ALA A 17 -25.67 -0.69 -31.68
CA ALA A 17 -24.92 0.56 -31.57
C ALA A 17 -24.72 1.06 -30.13
N PRO A 18 -25.73 1.08 -29.23
CA PRO A 18 -25.52 1.52 -27.86
C PRO A 18 -24.57 0.58 -27.09
N LEU A 19 -24.60 -0.73 -27.36
CA LEU A 19 -23.71 -1.70 -26.72
C LEU A 19 -22.26 -1.52 -27.18
N VAL A 20 -22.04 -1.36 -28.48
CA VAL A 20 -20.70 -1.09 -29.03
C VAL A 20 -20.18 0.26 -28.57
N LEU A 21 -21.03 1.29 -28.53
CA LEU A 21 -20.66 2.61 -28.01
C LEU A 21 -20.28 2.53 -26.52
N ALA A 22 -21.02 1.77 -25.71
CA ALA A 22 -20.68 1.54 -24.32
C ALA A 22 -19.31 0.85 -24.17
N LEU A 23 -19.03 -0.20 -24.96
CA LEU A 23 -17.73 -0.88 -24.96
C LEU A 23 -16.59 0.05 -25.38
N VAL A 24 -16.80 0.89 -26.40
CA VAL A 24 -15.82 1.88 -26.86
C VAL A 24 -15.58 2.96 -25.80
N LEU A 25 -16.62 3.42 -25.09
CA LEU A 25 -16.49 4.37 -24.00
C LEU A 25 -15.75 3.78 -22.80
N VAL A 26 -16.00 2.50 -22.47
CA VAL A 26 -15.25 1.77 -21.44
C VAL A 26 -13.78 1.64 -21.84
N ALA A 27 -13.50 1.27 -23.10
CA ALA A 27 -12.14 1.17 -23.62
C ALA A 27 -11.40 2.52 -23.66
N LEU A 28 -12.09 3.60 -24.05
CA LEU A 28 -11.55 4.96 -24.01
C LEU A 28 -11.29 5.42 -22.58
N LYS A 29 -12.19 5.10 -21.64
CA LYS A 29 -12.02 5.44 -20.24
C LYS A 29 -10.88 4.66 -19.60
N SER A 30 -10.72 3.37 -19.92
CA SER A 30 -9.58 2.58 -19.43
C SER A 30 -8.26 3.08 -20.02
N LEU A 31 -8.22 3.45 -21.31
CA LEU A 31 -7.04 4.13 -21.89
C LEU A 31 -6.76 5.49 -21.22
N SER A 32 -7.80 6.27 -20.93
CA SER A 32 -7.65 7.59 -20.29
C SER A 32 -7.08 7.48 -18.87
N VAL A 33 -7.47 6.44 -18.11
CA VAL A 33 -6.89 6.15 -16.79
C VAL A 33 -5.41 5.80 -16.88
N VAL A 34 -5.01 5.03 -17.91
CA VAL A 34 -3.59 4.68 -18.13
C VAL A 34 -2.76 5.90 -18.55
N ILE A 35 -3.34 6.81 -19.33
CA ILE A 35 -2.64 8.00 -19.84
C ILE A 35 -2.56 9.11 -18.77
N VAL A 36 -3.57 9.26 -17.91
CA VAL A 36 -3.52 10.18 -16.76
C VAL A 36 -2.59 9.66 -15.66
N GLY A 37 -2.49 8.33 -15.50
CA GLY A 37 -1.50 7.71 -14.61
C GLY A 37 -0.05 8.00 -15.00
N ASP A 38 0.27 8.02 -16.31
CA ASP A 38 1.65 8.31 -16.77
C ASP A 38 2.05 9.79 -16.63
N ALA A 39 1.07 10.70 -16.59
CA ALA A 39 1.31 12.14 -16.38
C ALA A 39 1.39 12.51 -14.88
N ALA A 40 0.68 11.79 -14.00
CA ALA A 40 0.73 12.02 -12.54
C ALA A 40 2.04 11.51 -11.90
N VAL A 41 2.65 10.45 -12.45
CA VAL A 41 3.90 9.87 -11.92
C VAL A 41 5.13 10.76 -12.19
N ARG A 42 5.06 11.69 -13.15
CA ARG A 42 6.22 12.52 -13.52
C ARG A 42 6.36 13.82 -12.74
N ASP A 43 5.36 14.23 -11.96
CA ASP A 43 5.41 15.53 -11.27
C ASP A 43 4.67 15.54 -9.92
N HIS A 44 4.95 14.59 -9.03
CA HIS A 44 4.40 14.60 -7.66
C HIS A 44 5.52 14.70 -6.62
N ALA A 45 6.12 15.88 -6.56
CA ALA A 45 6.71 16.40 -5.34
C ALA A 45 5.78 17.47 -4.77
N ASP A 46 5.37 17.27 -3.52
CA ASP A 46 4.59 18.17 -2.68
C ASP A 46 3.07 18.30 -2.91
N ARG A 47 2.36 17.70 -1.95
CA ARG A 47 0.99 17.97 -1.47
C ARG A 47 -0.16 17.41 -2.29
N ASP A 48 -0.55 16.18 -1.97
CA ASP A 48 -1.96 15.82 -2.07
C ASP A 48 -2.37 14.64 -1.16
N ALA A 49 -2.35 14.89 0.15
CA ALA A 49 -2.97 13.98 1.13
C ALA A 49 -4.52 14.01 1.04
N ASP A 50 -5.10 15.08 0.50
CA ASP A 50 -6.55 15.25 0.33
C ASP A 50 -7.07 14.58 -0.96
N ALA A 51 -6.23 14.44 -2.01
CA ALA A 51 -6.59 13.72 -3.22
C ALA A 51 -6.74 12.21 -2.97
N LEU A 52 -5.93 11.62 -2.07
CA LEU A 52 -6.05 10.21 -1.66
C LEU A 52 -7.43 9.89 -1.05
N GLY A 53 -8.01 10.80 -0.27
CA GLY A 53 -9.34 10.61 0.32
C GLY A 53 -10.48 10.70 -0.69
N THR A 54 -10.30 11.54 -1.71
CA THR A 54 -11.32 11.78 -2.76
C THR A 54 -11.25 10.72 -3.86
N ASP A 55 -10.06 10.24 -4.21
CA ASP A 55 -9.88 9.13 -5.17
C ASP A 55 -10.35 7.79 -4.58
N ALA A 56 -10.17 7.57 -3.28
CA ALA A 56 -10.77 6.42 -2.59
C ALA A 56 -12.31 6.47 -2.62
N ALA A 57 -12.91 7.67 -2.50
CA ALA A 57 -14.36 7.85 -2.59
C ALA A 57 -14.89 7.65 -4.02
N ILE A 58 -14.14 8.08 -5.04
CA ILE A 58 -14.52 7.92 -6.46
C ILE A 58 -14.32 6.48 -6.94
N LEU A 59 -13.27 5.78 -6.48
CA LEU A 59 -13.08 4.34 -6.70
C LEU A 59 -14.13 3.50 -5.93
N GLY A 60 -14.65 3.99 -4.81
CA GLY A 60 -15.74 3.36 -4.05
C GLY A 60 -17.12 3.39 -4.73
N ILE A 61 -17.34 4.29 -5.70
CA ILE A 61 -18.61 4.34 -6.46
C ILE A 61 -18.63 3.31 -7.59
N ALA A 62 -17.45 2.86 -8.04
CA ALA A 62 -17.31 1.85 -9.11
C ALA A 62 -16.95 0.44 -8.62
N ASN A 63 -16.45 0.29 -7.39
CA ASN A 63 -16.14 -1.00 -6.80
C ASN A 63 -17.11 -1.33 -5.67
N ILE A 64 -17.89 -2.39 -5.89
CA ILE A 64 -18.38 -3.27 -4.83
C ILE A 64 -17.17 -3.57 -3.94
N ILE A 65 -17.08 -2.96 -2.76
CA ILE A 65 -16.02 -3.26 -1.81
C ILE A 65 -16.26 -4.71 -1.38
N GLU A 66 -15.41 -5.61 -1.83
CA GLU A 66 -15.27 -6.93 -1.22
C GLU A 66 -15.03 -6.71 0.28
N PRO A 67 -15.96 -7.10 1.17
CA PRO A 67 -15.87 -6.78 2.60
C PRO A 67 -14.59 -7.31 3.23
N GLU A 68 -13.99 -8.38 2.67
CA GLU A 68 -12.68 -8.89 3.06
C GLU A 68 -11.53 -7.88 2.92
N LYS A 69 -11.64 -6.85 2.06
CA LYS A 69 -10.59 -5.84 1.86
C LYS A 69 -10.70 -4.65 2.82
N LEU A 70 -11.80 -4.52 3.56
CA LEU A 70 -12.01 -3.41 4.48
C LEU A 70 -10.90 -3.29 5.54
N PRO A 71 -10.48 -4.37 6.24
CA PRO A 71 -9.46 -4.25 7.27
C PRO A 71 -8.09 -3.82 6.71
N PHE A 72 -7.75 -4.21 5.49
CA PHE A 72 -6.53 -3.76 4.81
C PHE A 72 -6.56 -2.26 4.51
N LEU A 73 -7.71 -1.76 4.04
CA LEU A 73 -7.90 -0.33 3.78
C LEU A 73 -7.91 0.49 5.07
N GLU A 74 -8.54 -0.02 6.12
CA GLU A 74 -8.49 0.59 7.45
C GLU A 74 -7.07 0.63 8.01
N GLY A 75 -6.28 -0.44 7.84
CA GLY A 75 -4.87 -0.47 8.21
C GLY A 75 -4.08 0.59 7.46
N THR A 76 -4.29 0.71 6.15
CA THR A 76 -3.66 1.74 5.31
C THR A 76 -4.02 3.15 5.77
N ARG A 77 -5.30 3.39 6.09
CA ARG A 77 -5.76 4.66 6.66
C ARG A 77 -5.09 4.93 8.01
N ALA A 78 -4.99 3.93 8.88
CA ALA A 78 -4.35 4.07 10.19
C ALA A 78 -2.86 4.46 10.06
N VAL A 79 -2.14 3.96 9.04
CA VAL A 79 -0.77 4.42 8.73
C VAL A 79 -0.75 5.91 8.40
N LEU A 80 -1.65 6.38 7.54
CA LEU A 80 -1.74 7.80 7.17
C LEU A 80 -2.08 8.70 8.37
N GLU A 81 -2.93 8.21 9.27
CA GLU A 81 -3.30 8.88 10.54
C GLU A 81 -2.23 8.74 11.63
N ARG A 82 -1.07 8.10 11.36
CA ARG A 82 -0.01 7.77 12.33
C ARG A 82 -0.48 6.93 13.53
N ARG A 83 -1.56 6.18 13.38
CA ARG A 83 -2.06 5.22 14.37
C ARG A 83 -1.42 3.86 14.15
N LEU A 84 -0.11 3.79 14.40
CA LEU A 84 0.70 2.63 14.02
C LEU A 84 0.34 1.35 14.79
N ASP A 85 -0.12 1.45 16.04
CA ASP A 85 -0.60 0.29 16.81
C ASP A 85 -1.90 -0.28 16.22
N ASP A 86 -2.79 0.58 15.72
CA ASP A 86 -4.00 0.14 15.02
C ASP A 86 -3.66 -0.48 13.68
N ALA A 87 -2.75 0.13 12.92
CA ALA A 87 -2.29 -0.40 11.65
C ALA A 87 -1.66 -1.80 11.82
N ASP A 88 -0.81 -1.99 12.83
CA ASP A 88 -0.18 -3.28 13.13
C ASP A 88 -1.22 -4.36 13.43
N ARG A 89 -2.21 -4.05 14.27
CA ARG A 89 -3.30 -4.99 14.60
C ARG A 89 -4.15 -5.33 13.37
N LEU A 90 -4.53 -4.33 12.57
CA LEU A 90 -5.35 -4.52 11.38
C LEU A 90 -4.62 -5.36 10.33
N PHE A 91 -3.38 -5.03 10.01
CA PHE A 91 -2.60 -5.80 9.05
C PHE A 91 -2.22 -7.20 9.56
N SER A 92 -1.96 -7.36 10.86
CA SER A 92 -1.73 -8.70 11.44
C SER A 92 -2.97 -9.58 11.28
N GLY A 93 -4.17 -9.04 11.56
CA GLY A 93 -5.42 -9.78 11.35
C GLY A 93 -5.65 -10.15 9.88
N VAL A 94 -5.36 -9.25 8.94
CA VAL A 94 -5.42 -9.56 7.50
C VAL A 94 -4.41 -10.67 7.15
N LEU A 95 -3.18 -10.60 7.64
CA LEU A 95 -2.14 -11.58 7.35
C LEU A 95 -2.53 -12.99 7.85
N ASP A 96 -3.16 -13.10 9.01
CA ASP A 96 -3.60 -14.38 9.58
C ASP A 96 -4.64 -15.10 8.70
N GLU A 97 -5.43 -14.35 7.94
CA GLU A 97 -6.46 -14.86 7.03
C GLU A 97 -5.99 -14.97 5.56
N THR A 98 -4.81 -14.44 5.24
CA THR A 98 -4.30 -14.39 3.86
C THR A 98 -3.45 -15.62 3.53
N ALA A 99 -3.72 -16.25 2.38
CA ALA A 99 -2.90 -17.35 1.88
C ALA A 99 -1.44 -16.90 1.66
N ALA A 100 -0.48 -17.82 1.86
CA ALA A 100 0.93 -17.46 1.85
C ALA A 100 1.36 -16.78 0.55
N ASP A 101 0.93 -17.29 -0.61
CA ASP A 101 1.22 -16.76 -1.95
C ASP A 101 0.58 -15.39 -2.24
N GLU A 102 -0.54 -15.07 -1.57
CA GLU A 102 -1.23 -13.78 -1.68
C GLU A 102 -0.77 -12.75 -0.62
N SER A 103 0.05 -13.16 0.35
CA SER A 103 0.38 -12.37 1.54
C SER A 103 1.34 -11.19 1.30
N CYS A 104 1.88 -11.02 0.09
CA CYS A 104 2.92 -10.01 -0.15
C CYS A 104 2.48 -8.56 0.18
N PRO A 105 1.31 -8.06 -0.27
CA PRO A 105 0.90 -6.69 0.02
C PRO A 105 0.76 -6.40 1.51
N VAL A 106 0.19 -7.33 2.28
CA VAL A 106 0.02 -7.16 3.73
C VAL A 106 1.35 -7.28 4.48
N ARG A 107 2.25 -8.20 4.06
CA ARG A 107 3.59 -8.33 4.66
C ARG A 107 4.45 -7.09 4.47
N VAL A 108 4.44 -6.49 3.28
CA VAL A 108 5.17 -5.23 3.01
C VAL A 108 4.66 -4.10 3.90
N ASN A 109 3.34 -3.93 4.02
CA ASN A 109 2.78 -2.88 4.86
C ASN A 109 3.04 -3.13 6.35
N LEU A 110 2.87 -4.36 6.83
CA LEU A 110 3.11 -4.71 8.23
C LEU A 110 4.59 -4.60 8.61
N GLU A 111 5.51 -4.94 7.71
CA GLU A 111 6.96 -4.75 7.88
C GLU A 111 7.29 -3.27 8.12
N LEU A 112 6.85 -2.37 7.23
CA LEU A 112 7.06 -0.94 7.39
C LEU A 112 6.43 -0.37 8.67
N VAL A 113 5.25 -0.85 9.06
CA VAL A 113 4.60 -0.45 10.32
C VAL A 113 5.43 -0.84 11.53
N ARG A 114 5.91 -2.09 11.59
CA ARG A 114 6.74 -2.58 12.69
C ARG A 114 8.11 -1.92 12.72
N GLU A 115 8.72 -1.69 11.56
CA GLU A 115 9.95 -0.90 11.43
C GLU A 115 9.73 0.51 12.01
N ARG A 116 8.65 1.20 11.63
CA ARG A 116 8.37 2.54 12.12
C ARG A 116 8.10 2.59 13.63
N ARG A 117 7.36 1.62 14.17
CA ARG A 117 7.16 1.48 15.62
C ARG A 117 8.48 1.23 16.35
N GLY A 118 9.37 0.43 15.75
CA GLY A 118 10.72 0.20 16.24
C GLY A 118 11.54 1.48 16.27
N ASP A 119 11.44 2.31 15.22
CA ASP A 119 12.08 3.63 15.17
C ASP A 119 11.57 4.56 16.26
N ASP A 120 10.26 4.61 16.49
CA ASP A 120 9.67 5.44 17.55
C ASP A 120 10.10 4.94 18.95
N ALA A 121 10.21 3.62 19.15
CA ALA A 121 10.71 3.04 20.40
C ALA A 121 12.20 3.34 20.63
N ALA A 122 13.03 3.18 19.60
CA ALA A 122 14.46 3.50 19.64
C ALA A 122 14.70 4.98 19.94
N PHE A 123 13.90 5.86 19.33
CA PHE A 123 13.99 7.31 19.52
C PHE A 123 13.84 7.73 20.99
N ILE A 124 12.99 7.04 21.75
CA ILE A 124 12.78 7.31 23.18
C ILE A 124 13.61 6.40 24.10
N GLY A 125 14.61 5.70 23.55
CA GLY A 125 15.55 4.88 24.31
C GLY A 125 15.01 3.51 24.75
N ARG A 126 13.84 3.08 24.25
CA ARG A 126 13.30 1.74 24.48
C ARG A 126 13.92 0.73 23.51
N ASN A 127 15.23 0.54 23.63
CA ASN A 127 16.01 -0.26 22.69
C ASN A 127 15.63 -1.75 22.69
N ALA A 128 15.14 -2.30 23.81
CA ALA A 128 14.63 -3.66 23.86
C ALA A 128 13.37 -3.80 23.00
N ASP A 129 12.36 -2.95 23.24
CA ASP A 129 11.13 -2.90 22.44
C ASP A 129 11.43 -2.67 20.95
N ALA A 130 12.37 -1.77 20.64
CA ALA A 130 12.80 -1.50 19.27
C ALA A 130 13.42 -2.74 18.60
N ARG A 131 14.31 -3.45 19.31
CA ARG A 131 14.91 -4.70 18.82
C ARG A 131 13.85 -5.74 18.52
N ASP A 132 12.88 -5.91 19.40
CA ASP A 132 11.80 -6.88 19.22
C ASP A 132 10.96 -6.54 17.99
N LEU A 133 10.60 -5.26 17.81
CA LEU A 133 9.85 -4.79 16.65
C LEU A 133 10.60 -4.97 15.34
N TYR A 134 11.89 -4.62 15.27
CA TYR A 134 12.70 -4.86 14.08
C TYR A 134 12.87 -6.35 13.77
N THR A 135 13.01 -7.19 14.80
CA THR A 135 13.13 -8.64 14.62
C THR A 135 11.83 -9.23 14.07
N GLN A 136 10.68 -8.76 14.56
CA GLN A 136 9.36 -9.14 14.05
C GLN A 136 9.14 -8.65 12.60
N ALA A 137 9.65 -7.46 12.25
CA ALA A 137 9.62 -6.96 10.88
C ALA A 137 10.51 -7.82 9.96
N LEU A 138 11.70 -8.21 10.41
CA LEU A 138 12.63 -9.05 9.64
C LEU A 138 12.01 -10.43 9.37
N ALA A 139 11.33 -11.01 10.35
CA ALA A 139 10.60 -12.25 10.18
C ALA A 139 9.50 -12.18 9.10
N LEU A 140 8.87 -11.01 8.89
CA LEU A 140 7.90 -10.83 7.80
C LEU A 140 8.56 -10.85 6.43
N VAL A 141 9.77 -10.29 6.32
CA VAL A 141 10.61 -10.33 5.11
C VAL A 141 11.03 -11.76 4.80
N ASP A 142 11.56 -12.47 5.80
CA ASP A 142 12.10 -13.83 5.65
C ASP A 142 11.03 -14.86 5.28
N GLN A 143 9.81 -14.68 5.78
CA GLN A 143 8.67 -15.57 5.53
C GLN A 143 7.83 -15.16 4.31
N ALA A 144 8.22 -14.09 3.60
CA ALA A 144 7.47 -13.63 2.44
C ALA A 144 7.65 -14.54 1.22
N PRO A 145 6.67 -14.59 0.30
CA PRO A 145 6.82 -15.28 -0.97
C PRO A 145 8.01 -14.76 -1.79
N PRO A 146 8.61 -15.61 -2.65
CA PRO A 146 9.62 -15.17 -3.60
C PRO A 146 9.15 -13.98 -4.44
N GLY A 147 10.03 -13.00 -4.63
CA GLY A 147 9.71 -11.79 -5.40
C GLY A 147 8.88 -10.75 -4.64
N CYS A 148 8.58 -10.95 -3.35
CA CYS A 148 7.89 -9.92 -2.56
C CYS A 148 8.82 -8.76 -2.15
N PHE A 149 10.00 -9.09 -1.62
CA PHE A 149 11.03 -8.14 -1.21
C PHE A 149 12.24 -8.18 -2.15
N THR A 150 13.11 -9.19 -2.04
CA THR A 150 14.21 -9.38 -2.99
C THR A 150 13.69 -9.89 -4.34
N GLY A 151 14.19 -9.31 -5.44
CA GLY A 151 13.77 -9.69 -6.79
C GLY A 151 12.34 -9.24 -7.15
N ASN A 152 11.80 -8.26 -6.43
CA ASN A 152 10.47 -7.73 -6.68
C ASN A 152 10.40 -6.92 -7.98
N GLN A 153 9.21 -6.87 -8.57
CA GLN A 153 8.93 -6.27 -9.88
C GLN A 153 7.98 -5.06 -9.76
N ASP A 154 7.99 -4.32 -8.64
CA ASP A 154 7.21 -3.08 -8.52
C ASP A 154 7.57 -2.15 -9.71
N PRO A 155 6.63 -1.53 -10.43
CA PRO A 155 6.98 -0.67 -11.56
C PRO A 155 7.81 0.56 -11.14
N ASP A 156 7.64 1.03 -9.91
CA ASP A 156 8.34 2.19 -9.36
C ASP A 156 9.71 1.77 -8.81
N GLU A 157 10.77 2.36 -9.35
CA GLU A 157 12.15 2.01 -9.00
C GLU A 157 12.47 2.28 -7.53
N GLN A 158 11.94 3.35 -6.96
CA GLN A 158 12.18 3.70 -5.57
C GLN A 158 11.48 2.70 -4.64
N ARG A 159 10.21 2.36 -4.91
CA ARG A 159 9.51 1.32 -4.15
C ARG A 159 10.18 -0.05 -4.29
N ARG A 160 10.67 -0.40 -5.49
CA ARG A 160 11.46 -1.63 -5.68
C ARG A 160 12.68 -1.64 -4.77
N ALA A 161 13.44 -0.55 -4.77
CA ALA A 161 14.67 -0.43 -4.00
C ALA A 161 14.40 -0.53 -2.49
N VAL A 162 13.39 0.19 -1.97
CA VAL A 162 13.01 0.16 -0.55
C VAL A 162 12.64 -1.25 -0.09
N ARG A 163 11.87 -2.00 -0.90
CA ARG A 163 11.51 -3.39 -0.60
C ARG A 163 12.71 -4.33 -0.69
N ALA A 164 13.57 -4.17 -1.69
CA ALA A 164 14.75 -5.00 -1.85
C ALA A 164 15.75 -4.81 -0.69
N ASP A 165 15.83 -3.60 -0.13
CA ASP A 165 16.71 -3.22 0.97
C ASP A 165 16.18 -3.62 2.37
N ALA A 166 14.89 -3.94 2.51
CA ALA A 166 14.22 -4.13 3.80
C ALA A 166 14.98 -5.03 4.78
N GLY A 167 15.40 -6.23 4.35
CA GLY A 167 16.14 -7.16 5.22
C GLY A 167 17.48 -6.59 5.71
N ALA A 168 18.27 -5.97 4.82
CA ALA A 168 19.55 -5.37 5.17
C ALA A 168 19.38 -4.15 6.09
N ARG A 169 18.38 -3.31 5.81
CA ARG A 169 18.03 -2.14 6.61
C ARG A 169 17.61 -2.51 8.03
N LEU A 170 16.73 -3.50 8.18
CA LEU A 170 16.28 -4.00 9.48
C LEU A 170 17.43 -4.60 10.29
N GLN A 171 18.30 -5.39 9.64
CA GLN A 171 19.49 -5.94 10.30
C GLN A 171 20.42 -4.82 10.79
N ALA A 172 20.67 -3.80 9.96
CA ALA A 172 21.47 -2.65 10.36
C ALA A 172 20.87 -1.87 11.54
N LYS A 173 19.54 -1.73 11.60
CA LYS A 173 18.84 -1.14 12.75
C LYS A 173 19.02 -1.97 14.03
N ILE A 174 18.88 -3.30 13.94
CA ILE A 174 19.08 -4.22 15.07
C ILE A 174 20.51 -4.15 15.62
N ASP A 175 21.50 -4.07 14.73
CA ASP A 175 22.90 -3.97 15.10
C ASP A 175 23.22 -2.59 15.69
N GLY A 176 22.71 -1.51 15.09
CA GLY A 176 22.88 -0.14 15.60
C GLY A 176 22.35 0.08 17.03
N LEU A 177 21.32 -0.67 17.45
CA LEU A 177 20.83 -0.64 18.83
C LEU A 177 21.84 -1.22 19.85
N ARG A 178 22.77 -2.09 19.42
CA ARG A 178 23.83 -2.65 20.30
C ARG A 178 24.91 -1.62 20.60
N ASP A 179 25.16 -0.73 19.63
CA ASP A 179 26.24 0.26 19.69
C ASP A 179 25.76 1.62 20.22
N ALA A 180 24.47 1.77 20.53
CA ALA A 180 23.90 3.01 21.02
C ALA A 180 24.43 3.37 22.42
N PRO A 181 24.98 4.58 22.63
CA PRO A 181 25.42 5.02 23.95
C PRO A 181 24.22 5.09 24.92
N PRO A 182 24.41 4.81 26.22
CA PRO A 182 23.34 4.86 27.20
C PRO A 182 22.69 6.25 27.24
N VAL A 183 21.35 6.29 27.33
CA VAL A 183 20.59 7.53 27.45
C VAL A 183 21.04 8.27 28.70
N ALA A 184 21.49 9.51 28.55
CA ALA A 184 21.90 10.34 29.67
C ALA A 184 20.70 10.57 30.62
N PRO A 185 20.89 10.49 31.95
CA PRO A 185 19.81 10.78 32.89
C PRO A 185 19.30 12.21 32.69
N PRO A 186 17.99 12.47 32.96
CA PRO A 186 17.42 13.80 32.83
C PRO A 186 18.20 14.80 33.70
N PRO A 187 18.35 16.06 33.25
CA PRO A 187 19.05 17.08 34.04
C PRO A 187 18.34 17.26 35.40
N PRO A 188 19.08 17.51 36.48
CA PRO A 188 18.49 17.74 37.79
C PRO A 188 17.52 18.93 37.74
N PRO A 189 16.43 18.92 38.53
CA PRO A 189 15.51 20.04 38.58
C PRO A 189 16.24 21.34 39.00
N PRO A 190 15.79 22.51 38.52
CA PRO A 190 16.38 23.78 38.91
C PRO A 190 16.27 23.99 40.44
N PRO A 191 17.24 24.66 41.08
CA PRO A 191 17.19 24.96 42.52
C PRO A 191 15.97 25.83 42.87
N PRO A 192 15.44 25.73 44.11
CA PRO A 192 14.30 26.49 44.59
C PRO A 192 14.58 28.00 44.72
#